data_AF-A0A925FZF5-F1
#
_entry.id   AF-A0A925FZF5-F1
#
_cell.length_a   1.000
_cell.length_b   1.000
_cell.length_c   1.000
_cell.angle_alpha   90.00
_cell.angle_beta   90.00
_cell.angle_gamma   90.00
#
_symmetry.space_group_name_H-M   'P 1'
#
loop_
_entity.id
_entity.type
_entity.pdbx_description
1 polymer ?
#
loop_
_entity_poly.entity_id
_entity_poly.type
_entity_poly.pdbx_seq_one_letter_code
_entity_poly.pdbx_strand_id
1 'polypeptide(L)'
;METNYHEIYNALQREIAFIETNSGDEATAIEQSFAKAVRYWCEIKKWVSTYSFRNETDEIRFFKYIKPLFISVIEYNTQRYHALLFRPPADSRHLIPYWDHELQRLELFYRQNNDFYQYYTSGKVDRDNLYFVRAKADISNTLPLRPYDESADSATSHDYLVARIRAYSQYSRYVRYQLSTVKK
;
A
#
# COMPACT_ATOMS: atom_id res chain seq x y z
N MET A 1 -17.12 3.14 15.24
CA MET A 1 -16.20 2.08 14.81
C MET A 1 -15.97 1.10 15.96
N GLU A 2 -16.75 0.02 16.02
CA GLU A 2 -16.58 -1.07 17.01
C GLU A 2 -15.96 -2.34 16.39
N THR A 3 -15.62 -2.33 15.10
CA THR A 3 -14.77 -3.38 14.53
C THR A 3 -13.34 -3.09 14.93
N ASN A 4 -12.71 -4.02 15.64
CA ASN A 4 -11.31 -3.91 16.04
C ASN A 4 -10.39 -4.15 14.82
N TYR A 5 -10.38 -3.19 13.89
CA TYR A 5 -9.48 -3.24 12.73
C TYR A 5 -8.00 -3.35 13.16
N HIS A 6 -7.66 -2.92 14.37
CA HIS A 6 -6.33 -3.12 14.95
C HIS A 6 -6.05 -4.60 15.21
N GLU A 7 -6.99 -5.36 15.78
CA GLU A 7 -6.86 -6.81 15.93
C GLU A 7 -6.72 -7.52 14.58
N ILE A 8 -7.57 -7.15 13.60
CA ILE A 8 -7.53 -7.72 12.25
C ILE A 8 -6.18 -7.43 11.59
N TYR A 9 -5.71 -6.17 11.67
CA TYR A 9 -4.42 -5.80 11.11
C TYR A 9 -3.25 -6.46 11.85
N ASN A 10 -3.30 -6.57 13.17
CA ASN A 10 -2.27 -7.24 13.96
C ASN A 10 -2.24 -8.75 13.67
N ALA A 11 -3.38 -9.38 13.39
CA ALA A 11 -3.44 -10.76 12.93
C ALA A 11 -2.76 -10.91 11.56
N LEU A 12 -3.09 -10.04 10.59
CA LEU A 12 -2.42 -9.98 9.29
C LEU A 12 -0.90 -9.83 9.44
N GLN A 13 -0.42 -8.90 10.25
CA GLN A 13 1.02 -8.67 10.45
C GLN A 13 1.72 -9.90 11.06
N ARG A 14 1.09 -10.58 12.01
CA ARG A 14 1.63 -11.82 12.60
C ARG A 14 1.73 -12.95 11.57
N GLU A 15 0.69 -13.13 10.76
CA GLU A 15 0.70 -14.14 9.70
C GLU A 15 1.75 -13.85 8.63
N ILE A 16 1.90 -12.59 8.22
CA ILE A 16 2.97 -12.20 7.29
C ILE A 16 4.34 -12.46 7.90
N ALA A 17 4.58 -12.07 9.14
CA ALA A 17 5.86 -12.32 9.81
C ALA A 17 6.18 -13.83 9.90
N PHE A 18 5.16 -14.65 10.16
CA PHE A 18 5.29 -16.10 10.12
C PHE A 18 5.64 -16.60 8.70
N ILE A 19 4.97 -16.10 7.66
CA ILE A 19 5.26 -16.45 6.27
C ILE A 19 6.70 -16.07 5.89
N GLU A 20 7.13 -14.84 6.17
CA GLU A 20 8.48 -14.36 5.83
C GLU A 20 9.60 -15.14 6.55
N THR A 21 9.30 -15.80 7.68
CA THR A 21 10.27 -16.60 8.45
C THR A 21 10.24 -18.09 8.13
N ASN A 22 9.12 -18.62 7.63
CA ASN A 22 8.91 -20.06 7.41
C ASN A 22 8.78 -20.45 5.93
N SER A 23 8.76 -19.49 5.01
CA SER A 23 8.75 -19.78 3.57
C SER A 23 10.10 -20.30 3.10
N GLY A 24 10.07 -21.28 2.18
CA GLY A 24 11.30 -21.87 1.62
C GLY A 24 12.08 -20.94 0.71
N ASP A 25 11.41 -19.97 0.08
CA ASP A 25 12.01 -19.01 -0.83
C ASP A 25 11.23 -17.68 -0.87
N GLU A 26 11.86 -16.65 -1.44
CA GLU A 26 11.32 -15.30 -1.54
C GLU A 26 10.04 -15.21 -2.38
N ALA A 27 9.92 -15.98 -3.47
CA ALA A 27 8.76 -15.96 -4.35
C ALA A 27 7.52 -16.46 -3.61
N THR A 28 7.67 -17.63 -2.97
CA THR A 28 6.61 -18.22 -2.14
C THR A 28 6.18 -17.28 -1.01
N ALA A 29 7.14 -16.63 -0.34
CA ALA A 29 6.84 -15.67 0.73
C ALA A 29 6.00 -14.48 0.22
N ILE A 30 6.36 -13.92 -0.93
CA ILE A 30 5.64 -12.80 -1.57
C ILE A 30 4.21 -13.22 -1.94
N GLU A 31 4.06 -14.36 -2.60
CA GLU A 31 2.76 -14.86 -3.07
C GLU A 31 1.81 -15.15 -1.90
N GLN A 32 2.30 -15.84 -0.86
CA GLN A 32 1.50 -16.12 0.33
C GLN A 32 1.13 -14.84 1.09
N SER A 33 2.08 -13.92 1.26
CA SER A 33 1.84 -12.63 1.92
C SER A 33 0.81 -11.79 1.15
N PHE A 34 0.90 -11.76 -0.17
CA PHE A 34 -0.06 -11.10 -1.04
C PHE A 34 -1.46 -11.73 -0.90
N ALA A 35 -1.57 -13.05 -0.99
CA ALA A 35 -2.83 -13.77 -0.87
C ALA A 35 -3.50 -13.53 0.50
N LYS A 36 -2.71 -13.52 1.59
CA LYS A 36 -3.20 -13.17 2.92
C LYS A 36 -3.69 -11.73 2.98
N ALA A 37 -2.91 -10.77 2.49
CA ALA A 37 -3.31 -9.36 2.47
C ALA A 37 -4.62 -9.14 1.71
N VAL A 38 -4.80 -9.79 0.55
CA VAL A 38 -6.05 -9.73 -0.23
C VAL A 38 -7.21 -10.33 0.55
N ARG A 39 -7.03 -11.49 1.21
CA ARG A 39 -8.08 -12.11 2.03
C ARG A 39 -8.55 -11.17 3.15
N TYR A 40 -7.61 -10.64 3.92
CA TYR A 40 -7.90 -9.71 5.01
C TYR A 40 -8.56 -8.41 4.49
N TRP A 41 -8.11 -7.91 3.34
CA TRP A 41 -8.77 -6.78 2.68
C TRP A 41 -10.22 -7.10 2.28
N CYS A 42 -10.50 -8.29 1.76
CA CYS A 42 -11.85 -8.73 1.44
C CYS A 42 -12.76 -8.79 2.68
N GLU A 43 -12.24 -9.16 3.86
CA GLU A 43 -12.99 -9.12 5.12
C GLU A 43 -13.34 -7.67 5.51
N ILE A 44 -12.39 -6.74 5.38
CA ILE A 44 -12.64 -5.30 5.58
C ILE A 44 -13.66 -4.76 4.56
N LYS A 45 -13.55 -5.12 3.28
CA LYS A 45 -14.51 -4.73 2.23
C LYS A 45 -15.93 -5.18 2.57
N LYS A 46 -16.10 -6.44 3.00
CA LYS A 46 -17.41 -6.96 3.43
C LYS A 46 -17.99 -6.13 4.56
N TRP A 47 -17.19 -5.81 5.58
CA TRP A 47 -17.61 -4.95 6.67
C TRP A 47 -18.03 -3.55 6.19
N VAL A 48 -17.20 -2.89 5.37
CA VAL A 48 -17.49 -1.55 4.83
C VAL A 48 -18.75 -1.52 3.98
N SER A 49 -19.02 -2.56 3.18
CA SER A 49 -20.23 -2.64 2.35
C SER A 49 -21.53 -2.65 3.18
N THR A 50 -21.47 -3.13 4.42
CA THR A 50 -22.59 -3.11 5.36
C THR A 50 -22.61 -1.88 6.28
N TYR A 51 -21.54 -1.07 6.25
CA TYR A 51 -21.35 0.04 7.16
C TYR A 51 -21.71 1.37 6.48
N SER A 52 -22.63 2.11 7.09
CA SER A 52 -22.86 3.52 6.73
C SER A 52 -22.00 4.41 7.63
N PHE A 53 -21.09 5.18 7.04
CA PHE A 53 -20.28 6.15 7.78
C PHE A 53 -21.20 7.14 8.51
N ARG A 54 -20.95 7.33 9.81
CA ARG A 54 -21.82 8.16 10.66
C ARG A 54 -21.69 9.65 10.36
N ASN A 55 -20.50 10.06 9.92
CA ASN A 55 -20.13 11.42 9.56
C ASN A 55 -18.83 11.41 8.75
N GLU A 56 -18.44 12.57 8.22
CA GLU A 56 -17.21 12.74 7.44
C GLU A 56 -15.97 12.34 8.24
N THR A 57 -15.92 12.59 9.56
CA THR A 57 -14.77 12.20 10.41
C THR A 57 -14.56 10.68 10.44
N ASP A 58 -15.65 9.90 10.51
CA ASP A 58 -15.65 8.44 10.48
C ASP A 58 -15.17 7.91 9.13
N GLU A 59 -15.63 8.54 8.04
CA GLU A 59 -15.20 8.25 6.66
C GLU A 59 -13.72 8.58 6.42
N ILE A 60 -13.29 9.78 6.81
CA ILE A 60 -11.89 10.22 6.77
C ILE A 60 -11.03 9.23 7.53
N ARG A 61 -11.46 8.81 8.74
CA ARG A 61 -10.70 7.87 9.54
C ARG A 61 -10.49 6.55 8.80
N PHE A 62 -11.51 6.06 8.11
CA PHE A 62 -11.39 4.84 7.31
C PHE A 62 -10.39 5.02 6.15
N PHE A 63 -10.57 6.03 5.30
CA PHE A 63 -9.76 6.21 4.10
C PHE A 63 -8.33 6.68 4.36
N LYS A 64 -8.11 7.49 5.39
CA LYS A 64 -6.79 8.03 5.76
C LYS A 64 -5.96 7.05 6.60
N TYR A 65 -6.59 6.26 7.47
CA TYR A 65 -5.87 5.46 8.46
C TYR A 65 -6.13 3.96 8.43
N ILE A 66 -7.32 3.49 8.05
CA ILE A 66 -7.67 2.06 8.13
C ILE A 66 -7.40 1.35 6.81
N LYS A 67 -8.04 1.77 5.72
CA LYS A 67 -7.87 1.17 4.39
C LYS A 67 -6.38 1.08 3.98
N PRO A 68 -5.55 2.12 4.17
CA PRO A 68 -4.14 2.05 3.77
C PRO A 68 -3.32 0.98 4.51
N LEU A 69 -3.74 0.52 5.69
CA LEU A 69 -3.05 -0.56 6.42
C LEU A 69 -3.00 -1.84 5.59
N PHE A 70 -4.12 -2.18 4.94
CA PHE A 70 -4.25 -3.42 4.19
C PHE A 70 -3.74 -3.27 2.76
N ILE A 71 -4.14 -2.19 2.08
CA ILE A 71 -3.73 -1.94 0.69
C ILE A 71 -2.22 -1.75 0.56
N SER A 72 -1.55 -1.14 1.55
CA SER A 72 -0.09 -0.97 1.50
C SER A 72 0.68 -2.30 1.49
N VAL A 73 0.14 -3.34 2.13
CA VAL A 73 0.74 -4.68 2.12
C VAL A 73 0.58 -5.34 0.75
N ILE A 74 -0.59 -5.19 0.13
CA ILE A 74 -0.85 -5.67 -1.24
C ILE A 74 0.14 -5.00 -2.19
N GLU A 75 0.18 -3.66 -2.16
CA GLU A 75 1.06 -2.84 -3.01
C GLU A 75 2.54 -3.19 -2.79
N TYR A 76 2.99 -3.33 -1.54
CA TYR A 76 4.37 -3.70 -1.23
C TYR A 76 4.77 -5.04 -1.85
N ASN A 77 3.92 -6.06 -1.72
CA ASN A 77 4.19 -7.37 -2.30
C ASN A 77 4.09 -7.36 -3.84
N THR A 78 3.22 -6.54 -4.42
CA THR A 78 3.22 -6.29 -5.88
C THR A 78 4.55 -5.72 -6.36
N GLN A 79 5.12 -4.73 -5.65
CA GLN A 79 6.42 -4.17 -6.01
C GLN A 79 7.55 -5.20 -5.88
N ARG A 80 7.55 -6.00 -4.81
CA ARG A 80 8.52 -7.10 -4.64
C ARG A 80 8.40 -8.16 -5.72
N TYR A 81 7.19 -8.55 -6.07
CA TYR A 81 6.95 -9.54 -7.13
C TYR A 81 7.44 -9.02 -8.48
N HIS A 82 7.13 -7.76 -8.81
CA HIS A 82 7.68 -7.12 -10.01
C HIS A 82 9.21 -7.12 -9.98
N ALA A 83 9.82 -6.81 -8.84
CA ALA A 83 11.27 -6.86 -8.70
C ALA A 83 11.85 -8.25 -8.93
N LEU A 84 11.20 -9.28 -8.39
CA LEU A 84 11.60 -10.67 -8.57
C LEU A 84 11.57 -11.08 -10.04
N LEU A 85 10.54 -10.65 -10.79
CA LEU A 85 10.36 -10.99 -12.20
C LEU A 85 11.37 -10.29 -13.13
N PHE A 86 11.69 -9.03 -12.84
CA PHE A 86 12.44 -8.18 -13.78
C PHE A 86 13.88 -7.87 -13.34
N ARG A 87 14.28 -8.23 -12.10
CA ARG A 87 15.66 -8.04 -11.67
C ARG A 87 16.60 -8.90 -12.55
N PRO A 88 17.76 -8.35 -12.96
CA PRO A 88 18.79 -9.14 -13.61
C PRO A 88 19.31 -10.28 -12.71
N PRO A 89 19.98 -11.30 -13.30
CA PRO A 89 20.70 -12.32 -12.54
C PRO A 89 21.71 -11.74 -11.54
N ALA A 90 22.02 -12.51 -10.49
CA ALA A 90 22.87 -12.06 -9.38
C ALA A 90 24.28 -11.60 -9.80
N ASP A 91 24.83 -12.21 -10.85
CA ASP A 91 26.14 -11.95 -11.44
C ASP A 91 26.12 -10.85 -12.53
N SER A 92 24.94 -10.31 -12.85
CA SER A 92 24.80 -9.31 -13.89
C SER A 92 25.34 -7.95 -13.45
N ARG A 93 26.18 -7.34 -14.30
CA ARG A 93 26.62 -5.94 -14.15
C ARG A 93 25.46 -4.93 -14.11
N HIS A 94 24.25 -5.34 -14.55
CA HIS A 94 23.06 -4.49 -14.58
C HIS A 94 22.23 -4.55 -13.29
N LEU A 95 22.57 -5.42 -12.32
CA LEU A 95 21.81 -5.59 -11.09
C LEU A 95 21.85 -4.34 -10.19
N ILE A 96 23.02 -3.73 -9.98
CA ILE A 96 23.14 -2.49 -9.21
C ILE A 96 22.36 -1.34 -9.90
N PRO A 97 22.57 -1.07 -11.20
CA PRO A 97 21.76 -0.08 -11.93
C PRO A 97 20.25 -0.31 -11.84
N TYR A 98 19.81 -1.57 -11.87
CA TYR A 98 18.40 -1.91 -11.71
C TYR A 98 17.84 -1.43 -10.36
N TRP A 99 18.52 -1.75 -9.26
CA TRP A 99 18.07 -1.33 -7.93
C TRP A 99 18.16 0.18 -7.70
N ASP A 100 19.20 0.84 -8.24
CA ASP A 100 19.31 2.30 -8.20
C ASP A 100 18.16 2.96 -8.99
N HIS A 101 17.79 2.40 -10.15
CA HIS A 101 16.63 2.85 -10.92
C HIS A 101 15.31 2.67 -10.14
N GLU A 102 15.14 1.55 -9.43
CA GLU A 102 13.97 1.36 -8.56
C GLU A 102 13.89 2.47 -7.49
N LEU A 103 15.01 2.84 -6.85
CA LEU A 103 15.03 3.95 -5.88
C LEU A 103 14.69 5.30 -6.54
N GLN A 104 15.22 5.58 -7.73
CA GLN A 104 14.90 6.79 -8.49
C GLN A 104 13.41 6.85 -8.85
N ARG A 105 12.79 5.72 -9.21
CA ARG A 105 11.33 5.64 -9.46
C ARG A 105 10.53 6.02 -8.22
N LEU A 106 10.92 5.53 -7.04
CA LEU A 106 10.26 5.88 -5.78
C LEU A 106 10.42 7.37 -5.46
N GLU A 107 11.61 7.93 -5.67
CA GLU A 107 11.86 9.35 -5.45
C GLU A 107 11.02 10.24 -6.40
N LEU A 108 10.91 9.84 -7.68
CA LEU A 108 10.06 10.54 -8.65
C LEU A 108 8.59 10.54 -8.20
N PHE A 109 8.09 9.42 -7.66
CA PHE A 109 6.74 9.37 -7.09
C PHE A 109 6.55 10.39 -5.96
N TYR A 110 7.50 10.49 -5.03
CA TYR A 110 7.42 11.48 -3.94
C TYR A 110 7.50 12.91 -4.46
N ARG A 111 8.35 13.18 -5.46
CA ARG A 111 8.45 14.50 -6.10
C ARG A 111 7.16 14.91 -6.82
N GLN A 112 6.56 14.00 -7.58
CA GLN A 112 5.29 14.24 -8.29
C GLN A 112 4.11 14.47 -7.35
N ASN A 113 4.15 13.90 -6.14
CA ASN A 113 3.08 14.01 -5.15
C ASN A 113 3.52 14.83 -3.94
N ASN A 114 4.49 15.75 -4.10
CA ASN A 114 5.14 16.44 -2.98
C ASN A 114 4.16 17.18 -2.07
N ASP A 115 3.18 17.89 -2.64
CA ASP A 115 2.19 18.65 -1.86
C ASP A 115 1.37 17.74 -0.94
N PHE A 116 0.88 16.62 -1.48
CA PHE A 116 0.14 15.64 -0.69
C PHE A 116 1.05 14.90 0.28
N TYR A 117 2.28 14.57 -0.12
CA TYR A 117 3.25 13.91 0.74
C TYR A 117 3.56 14.78 1.98
N GLN A 118 3.88 16.05 1.78
CA GLN A 118 4.12 17.01 2.88
C GLN A 118 2.89 17.18 3.78
N TYR A 119 1.71 17.28 3.18
CA TYR A 119 0.44 17.30 3.91
C TYR A 119 0.31 16.07 4.82
N TYR A 120 0.49 14.87 4.26
CA TYR A 120 0.31 13.62 4.98
C TYR A 120 1.36 13.43 6.10
N THR A 121 2.64 13.69 5.81
CA THR A 121 3.73 13.48 6.79
C THR A 121 3.76 14.51 7.91
N SER A 122 3.20 15.70 7.69
CA SER A 122 3.09 16.74 8.73
C SER A 122 1.91 16.53 9.70
N GLY A 123 1.09 15.48 9.50
CA GLY A 123 -0.05 15.18 10.37
C GLY A 123 -1.19 16.20 10.25
N LYS A 124 -1.20 17.01 9.18
CA LYS A 124 -2.24 18.00 8.92
C LYS A 124 -3.61 17.35 8.70
N VAL A 125 -4.65 18.13 8.97
CA VAL A 125 -6.07 17.74 8.85
C VAL A 125 -6.92 18.77 8.09
N ASP A 126 -6.35 19.93 7.73
CA ASP A 126 -7.02 21.06 7.08
C ASP A 126 -7.59 20.73 5.69
N ARG A 127 -7.09 19.65 5.06
CA ARG A 127 -7.54 19.18 3.75
C ARG A 127 -8.16 17.77 3.80
N ASP A 128 -8.51 17.27 4.98
CA ASP A 128 -9.03 15.89 5.10
C ASP A 128 -10.33 15.71 4.33
N ASN A 129 -11.23 16.70 4.36
CA ASN A 129 -12.47 16.69 3.58
C ASN A 129 -12.23 16.66 2.06
N LEU A 130 -11.16 17.31 1.59
CA LEU A 130 -10.82 17.32 0.16
C LEU A 130 -10.24 15.97 -0.31
N TYR A 131 -9.51 15.28 0.56
CA TYR A 131 -8.73 14.10 0.20
C TYR A 131 -9.40 12.76 0.54
N PHE A 132 -10.21 12.71 1.59
CA PHE A 132 -10.67 11.47 2.21
C PHE A 132 -12.19 11.37 2.41
N VAL A 133 -12.96 12.34 1.93
CA VAL A 133 -14.41 12.20 1.79
C VAL A 133 -14.72 11.80 0.36
N ARG A 134 -15.62 10.83 0.16
CA ARG A 134 -16.01 10.40 -1.19
C ARG A 134 -16.70 11.54 -1.93
N ALA A 135 -16.34 11.71 -3.20
CA ALA A 135 -16.98 12.70 -4.03
C ALA A 135 -18.46 12.34 -4.25
N LYS A 136 -19.37 13.30 -4.05
CA LYS A 136 -20.77 13.13 -4.42
C LYS A 136 -20.87 13.08 -5.94
N ALA A 137 -20.94 11.86 -6.48
CA ALA A 137 -21.30 11.47 -7.85
C ALA A 137 -20.42 11.94 -9.04
N ASP A 138 -19.82 13.14 -9.06
CA ASP A 138 -19.23 13.67 -10.32
C ASP A 138 -17.75 13.33 -10.59
N ILE A 139 -16.97 12.93 -9.57
CA ILE A 139 -15.53 12.59 -9.74
C ILE A 139 -15.33 11.09 -10.01
N SER A 140 -16.36 10.27 -9.75
CA SER A 140 -16.37 8.80 -9.88
C SER A 140 -15.83 8.31 -11.23
N ASN A 141 -16.20 8.97 -12.32
CA ASN A 141 -15.81 8.57 -13.68
C ASN A 141 -14.40 9.03 -14.10
N THR A 142 -13.71 9.80 -13.27
CA THR A 142 -12.37 10.35 -13.56
C THR A 142 -11.25 9.68 -12.75
N LEU A 143 -11.60 8.92 -11.70
CA LEU A 143 -10.61 8.17 -10.95
C LEU A 143 -10.22 6.91 -11.73
N PRO A 144 -8.93 6.63 -11.92
CA PRO A 144 -8.49 5.40 -12.56
C PRO A 144 -9.06 4.20 -11.81
N LEU A 145 -9.65 3.24 -12.54
CA LEU A 145 -10.02 1.95 -11.98
C LEU A 145 -8.77 1.29 -11.38
N ARG A 146 -8.78 1.09 -10.06
CA ARG A 146 -7.66 0.45 -9.35
C ARG A 146 -8.06 -1.01 -9.07
N PRO A 147 -7.13 -1.98 -9.16
CA PRO A 147 -7.46 -3.40 -9.00
C PRO A 147 -8.15 -3.76 -7.68
N TYR A 148 -7.93 -2.96 -6.64
CA TYR A 148 -8.50 -3.11 -5.30
C TYR A 148 -9.72 -2.21 -5.03
N ASP A 149 -10.06 -1.31 -5.95
CA ASP A 149 -11.18 -0.36 -5.88
C ASP A 149 -12.23 -0.77 -6.92
N GLU A 150 -13.04 -1.77 -6.58
CA GLU A 150 -14.08 -2.35 -7.47
C GLU A 150 -15.32 -1.46 -7.62
N SER A 151 -15.49 -0.43 -6.76
CA SER A 151 -16.60 0.52 -6.81
C SER A 151 -16.15 1.93 -6.42
N ALA A 152 -16.82 2.95 -6.98
CA ALA A 152 -16.59 4.34 -6.63
C ALA A 152 -16.83 4.64 -5.13
N ASP A 153 -17.70 3.85 -4.50
CA ASP A 153 -17.99 3.94 -3.07
C ASP A 153 -16.87 3.41 -2.17
N SER A 154 -15.88 2.74 -2.76
CA SER A 154 -14.76 2.13 -2.03
C SER A 154 -13.48 2.95 -2.08
N ALA A 155 -13.47 4.13 -2.71
CA ALA A 155 -12.26 4.92 -2.92
C ALA A 155 -12.48 6.42 -2.77
N THR A 156 -11.42 7.16 -2.47
CA THR A 156 -11.41 8.63 -2.50
C THR A 156 -10.37 9.13 -3.48
N SER A 157 -10.22 10.45 -3.58
CA SER A 157 -9.25 11.06 -4.46
C SER A 157 -7.80 10.67 -4.10
N HIS A 158 -7.45 10.57 -2.81
CA HIS A 158 -6.05 10.42 -2.36
C HIS A 158 -5.78 9.24 -1.41
N ASP A 159 -6.77 8.39 -1.08
CA ASP A 159 -6.59 7.22 -0.22
C ASP A 159 -5.49 6.26 -0.69
N TYR A 160 -5.40 6.01 -2.00
CA TYR A 160 -4.35 5.17 -2.59
C TYR A 160 -2.94 5.75 -2.42
N LEU A 161 -2.80 7.08 -2.39
CA LEU A 161 -1.49 7.72 -2.21
C LEU A 161 -0.97 7.41 -0.81
N VAL A 162 -1.85 7.35 0.20
CA VAL A 162 -1.45 6.94 1.54
C VAL A 162 -0.94 5.50 1.55
N ALA A 163 -1.67 4.59 0.88
CA ALA A 163 -1.25 3.20 0.76
C ALA A 163 0.10 3.06 0.04
N ARG A 164 0.29 3.79 -1.07
CA ARG A 164 1.55 3.81 -1.83
C ARG A 164 2.69 4.43 -1.04
N ILE A 165 2.48 5.53 -0.31
CA ILE A 165 3.51 6.13 0.56
C ILE A 165 4.04 5.10 1.56
N ARG A 166 3.13 4.35 2.21
CA ARG A 166 3.49 3.28 3.17
C ARG A 166 4.22 2.14 2.48
N ALA A 167 3.67 1.63 1.39
CA ALA A 167 4.25 0.52 0.63
C ALA A 167 5.64 0.86 0.09
N TYR A 168 5.82 2.06 -0.45
CA TYR A 168 7.07 2.53 -1.05
C TYR A 168 8.13 2.82 0.01
N SER A 169 7.72 3.29 1.20
CA SER A 169 8.63 3.38 2.33
C SER A 169 9.20 2.01 2.68
N GLN A 170 8.36 0.97 2.77
CA GLN A 170 8.80 -0.40 3.04
C GLN A 170 9.63 -0.99 1.88
N TYR A 171 9.18 -0.81 0.63
CA TYR A 171 9.90 -1.29 -0.56
C TYR A 171 11.27 -0.62 -0.71
N SER A 172 11.40 0.67 -0.36
CA SER A 172 12.69 1.35 -0.38
C SER A 172 13.70 0.74 0.61
N ARG A 173 13.24 0.20 1.74
CA ARG A 173 14.10 -0.54 2.69
C ARG A 173 14.53 -1.87 2.10
N TYR A 174 13.59 -2.58 1.46
CA TYR A 174 13.87 -3.83 0.75
C TYR A 174 14.92 -3.60 -0.36
N VAL A 175 14.75 -2.60 -1.23
CA VAL A 175 15.71 -2.29 -2.30
C VAL A 175 17.09 -1.93 -1.75
N ARG A 176 17.15 -1.12 -0.68
CA ARG A 176 18.43 -0.80 -0.02
C ARG A 176 19.10 -2.03 0.58
N TYR A 177 18.33 -2.94 1.15
CA TYR A 177 18.84 -4.22 1.63
C TYR A 177 19.44 -5.05 0.47
N GLN A 178 18.74 -5.17 -0.65
CA GLN A 178 19.25 -5.86 -1.86
C GLN A 178 20.54 -5.22 -2.40
N LEU A 179 20.63 -3.89 -2.41
CA LEU A 179 21.89 -3.21 -2.78
C LEU A 179 23.04 -3.52 -1.80
N SER A 180 22.74 -3.67 -0.52
CA SER A 180 23.75 -3.97 0.50
C SER A 180 24.28 -5.40 0.44
N THR A 181 23.50 -6.36 -0.08
CA THR A 181 23.95 -7.74 -0.26
C THR A 181 24.83 -7.91 -1.50
N VAL A 182 24.65 -7.09 -2.53
CA VAL A 182 25.44 -7.11 -3.78
C VAL A 182 26.77 -6.36 -3.65
N LYS A 183 26.85 -5.35 -2.78
CA LYS A 183 28.07 -4.54 -2.56
C LYS A 183 29.07 -5.15 -1.57
N LYS A 184 28.79 -6.35 -1.04
CA LYS A 184 29.72 -7.11 -0.19
C LYS A 184 30.64 -7.96 -1.04
#